data_AF-A0A8E6L713-F1
#
_entry.id   AF-A0A8E6L713-F1
#
_cell.length_a   1.000
_cell.length_b   1.000
_cell.length_c   1.000
_cell.angle_alpha   90.00
_cell.angle_beta   90.00
_cell.angle_gamma   90.00
#
_symmetry.space_group_name_H-M   'P 1'
#
loop_
_entity.id
_entity.type
_entity.pdbx_description
1 polymer ?
#
loop_
_entity_poly.entity_id
_entity_poly.type
_entity_poly.pdbx_seq_one_letter_code
_entity_poly.pdbx_strand_id
1 'polypeptide(L)' 'MVTHPAFASGTDLLSSQNTTVNSTFGSGSSLIKWFYIAEIIMGLFIYIKARSPLVFVGIVMAIIFTRVAFGIAS' A
#
# COMPACT_ATOMS: atom_id res chain seq x y z
N MET A 1 -38.63 34.87 -11.48
CA MET A 1 -37.62 33.83 -11.79
C MET A 1 -37.03 33.41 -10.45
N VAL A 2 -37.34 32.20 -9.98
CA VAL A 2 -36.87 31.69 -8.69
C VAL A 2 -35.56 30.96 -8.94
N THR A 3 -34.46 31.53 -8.50
CA THR A 3 -33.12 30.93 -8.59
C THR A 3 -33.01 29.88 -7.49
N HIS A 4 -33.13 28.59 -7.85
CA HIS A 4 -32.80 27.51 -6.92
C HIS A 4 -31.28 27.52 -6.68
N PRO A 5 -30.80 27.65 -5.43
CA PRO A 5 -29.39 27.48 -5.14
C PRO A 5 -29.03 26.03 -5.46
N ALA A 6 -28.31 25.80 -6.55
CA ALA A 6 -27.68 24.52 -6.81
C ALA A 6 -26.62 24.33 -5.72
N PHE A 7 -26.95 23.52 -4.70
CA PHE A 7 -25.97 23.01 -3.76
C PHE A 7 -25.00 22.13 -4.53
N ALA A 8 -23.93 22.73 -5.07
CA ALA A 8 -22.79 22.01 -5.58
C ALA A 8 -22.09 21.38 -4.37
N SER A 9 -22.44 20.13 -4.06
CA SER A 9 -21.61 19.26 -3.23
C SER A 9 -20.26 19.15 -3.94
N GLY A 10 -19.31 20.01 -3.60
CA GLY A 10 -17.98 20.03 -4.22
C GLY A 10 -17.29 18.70 -3.98
N THR A 11 -17.29 17.83 -4.97
CA THR A 11 -16.53 16.59 -4.96
C THR A 11 -15.05 16.93 -5.11
N ASP A 12 -14.20 16.34 -4.27
CA ASP A 12 -12.75 16.50 -4.36
C ASP A 12 -12.28 16.21 -5.79
N LEU A 13 -11.54 17.17 -6.35
CA LEU A 13 -11.00 17.11 -7.71
C LEU A 13 -10.13 15.87 -7.92
N LEU A 14 -9.47 15.40 -6.86
CA LEU A 14 -8.56 14.25 -6.90
C LEU A 14 -9.20 12.92 -6.47
N SER A 15 -10.50 12.91 -6.17
CA SER A 15 -11.20 11.72 -5.68
C SER A 15 -11.11 10.52 -6.64
N SER A 16 -11.23 10.77 -7.94
CA SER A 16 -11.11 9.74 -8.98
C SER A 16 -9.70 9.17 -9.06
N GLN A 17 -8.67 10.02 -8.99
CA GLN A 17 -7.27 9.62 -9.03
C GLN A 17 -6.90 8.83 -7.77
N ASN A 18 -7.37 9.25 -6.60
CA ASN A 18 -7.11 8.56 -5.33
C ASN A 18 -7.65 7.11 -5.36
N THR A 19 -8.82 6.91 -5.96
CA THR A 19 -9.41 5.57 -6.14
C THR A 19 -8.49 4.64 -6.96
N THR A 20 -7.92 5.14 -8.06
CA THR A 20 -7.00 4.35 -8.91
C THR A 20 -5.67 4.06 -8.22
N VAL A 21 -5.14 5.01 -7.45
CA VAL A 21 -3.90 4.81 -6.70
C VAL A 21 -4.11 3.76 -5.61
N ASN A 22 -5.20 3.84 -4.87
CA ASN A 22 -5.51 2.88 -3.80
C ASN A 22 -5.78 1.47 -4.33
N SER A 23 -6.40 1.31 -5.49
CA SER A 23 -6.59 -0.02 -6.08
C SER A 23 -5.30 -0.65 -6.61
N THR A 24 -4.34 0.18 -7.03
CA THR A 24 -3.05 -0.29 -7.58
C THR A 24 -2.02 -0.55 -6.49
N PHE A 25 -1.88 0.39 -5.54
CA PHE A 25 -0.82 0.37 -4.53
C PHE A 25 -1.33 0.14 -3.13
N GLY A 26 -2.63 0.29 -2.85
CA GLY A 26 -3.19 0.23 -1.50
C GLY A 26 -3.36 -1.18 -0.93
N SER A 27 -3.63 -1.26 0.37
CA SER A 27 -3.69 -2.51 1.13
C SER A 27 -4.56 -3.58 0.46
N GLY A 28 -3.94 -4.69 0.07
CA GLY A 28 -4.61 -5.82 -0.59
C GLY A 28 -4.44 -5.87 -2.11
N SER A 29 -3.80 -4.87 -2.71
CA SER A 29 -3.48 -4.86 -4.14
C SER A 29 -2.57 -6.02 -4.54
N SER A 30 -2.61 -6.37 -5.83
CA SER A 30 -1.71 -7.38 -6.40
C SER A 30 -0.24 -7.01 -6.21
N LEU A 31 0.09 -5.71 -6.32
CA LEU A 31 1.46 -5.22 -6.20
C LEU A 31 2.04 -5.51 -4.82
N ILE A 32 1.29 -5.26 -3.74
CA ILE A 32 1.76 -5.56 -2.38
C ILE A 32 1.97 -7.06 -2.19
N LYS A 33 1.10 -7.90 -2.77
CA LYS A 33 1.26 -9.36 -2.69
C LYS A 33 2.58 -9.80 -3.33
N TRP A 34 2.88 -9.29 -4.52
CA TRP A 34 4.14 -9.56 -5.21
C TRP A 34 5.34 -9.00 -4.48
N PHE A 35 5.21 -7.83 -3.87
CA PHE A 35 6.25 -7.24 -3.03
C PHE A 35 6.64 -8.15 -1.85
N TYR A 36 5.66 -8.72 -1.12
CA TYR A 36 5.96 -9.66 -0.04
C TYR A 36 6.60 -10.96 -0.52
N ILE A 37 6.17 -11.49 -1.68
CA ILE A 37 6.78 -12.68 -2.26
C ILE A 37 8.24 -12.41 -2.61
N ALA A 38 8.53 -11.25 -3.20
CA ALA A 38 9.90 -10.83 -3.51
C ALA A 38 10.77 -10.71 -2.25
N GLU A 39 10.26 -10.09 -1.18
CA GLU A 39 10.96 -9.98 0.10
C GLU A 39 11.32 -11.35 0.69
N ILE A 40 10.39 -12.31 0.63
CA ILE A 40 10.63 -13.67 1.12
C ILE A 40 11.74 -14.36 0.31
N ILE A 41 11.71 -14.24 -1.03
CA ILE A 41 12.73 -14.83 -1.92
C ILE A 41 14.11 -14.21 -1.64
N MET A 42 14.16 -12.87 -1.50
CA MET A 42 15.40 -12.15 -1.19
C MET A 42 15.92 -12.51 0.20
N GLY A 43 15.04 -12.59 1.20
CA GLY A 43 15.38 -13.03 2.55
C GLY A 43 15.97 -14.44 2.56
N LEU A 44 15.41 -15.36 1.77
CA LEU A 44 15.97 -16.71 1.61
C LEU A 44 17.36 -16.69 0.97
N PHE A 45 17.56 -15.89 -0.08
CA PHE A 45 18.87 -15.75 -0.73
C PHE A 45 19.93 -15.21 0.23
N ILE A 46 19.58 -14.18 1.01
CA ILE A 46 20.47 -13.60 2.03
C ILE A 46 20.73 -14.61 3.15
N TYR A 47 19.72 -15.38 3.58
CA TYR A 47 19.88 -16.42 4.59
C TYR A 47 20.90 -17.49 4.19
N ILE A 48 20.92 -17.91 2.92
CA ILE A 48 21.90 -18.90 2.43
C ILE A 48 23.34 -18.40 2.63
N LYS A 49 23.59 -17.11 2.41
CA LYS A 49 24.91 -16.49 2.56
C LYS A 49 25.23 -16.15 4.02
N ALA A 50 24.30 -15.52 4.74
CA ALA A 50 24.53 -15.00 6.08
C ALA A 50 24.35 -16.05 7.18
N ARG A 51 23.60 -17.14 6.90
CA ARG A 51 23.26 -18.23 7.84
C ARG A 51 22.63 -17.75 9.15
N SER A 52 22.03 -16.56 9.15
CA SER A 52 21.40 -15.96 10.32
C SER A 52 19.88 -15.87 10.12
N PRO A 53 19.06 -16.45 11.02
CA PRO A 53 17.61 -16.38 10.93
C PRO A 53 17.06 -14.96 11.14
N LEU A 54 17.87 -14.02 11.67
CA LEU A 54 17.49 -12.62 11.86
C LEU A 54 17.13 -11.91 10.55
N VAL A 55 17.57 -12.41 9.41
CA VAL A 55 17.23 -11.87 8.08
C VAL A 55 15.70 -11.84 7.86
N PHE A 56 14.97 -12.80 8.43
CA PHE A 56 13.51 -12.86 8.28
C PHE A 56 12.74 -11.82 9.10
N VAL A 57 13.40 -11.10 10.01
CA VAL A 57 12.80 -9.93 10.67
C VAL A 57 12.41 -8.87 9.64
N GLY A 58 13.12 -8.78 8.52
CA GLY A 58 12.78 -7.91 7.39
C GLY A 58 11.35 -8.12 6.88
N ILE A 59 10.88 -9.38 6.81
CA ILE A 59 9.51 -9.70 6.37
C ILE A 59 8.48 -9.09 7.32
N VAL A 60 8.68 -9.23 8.63
CA VAL A 60 7.77 -8.68 9.66
C VAL A 60 7.76 -7.15 9.57
N MET A 61 8.93 -6.54 9.41
CA MET A 61 9.05 -5.09 9.24
C MET A 61 8.37 -4.59 7.97
N ALA A 62 8.49 -5.30 6.84
CA ALA A 62 7.82 -4.96 5.59
C ALA A 62 6.29 -4.98 5.71
N ILE A 63 5.74 -5.95 6.46
CA ILE A 63 4.30 -6.05 6.73
C ILE A 63 3.83 -4.88 7.60
N ILE A 64 4.54 -4.57 8.68
CA ILE A 64 4.17 -3.46 9.57
C ILE A 64 4.25 -2.14 8.82
N PHE A 65 5.34 -1.92 8.07
CA PHE A 65 5.57 -0.71 7.29
C PHE A 65 4.43 -0.44 6.32
N THR A 66 4.07 -1.41 5.49
CA THR A 66 2.99 -1.26 4.51
C THR A 66 1.63 -1.06 5.17
N ARG A 67 1.34 -1.73 6.29
CA ARG A 67 0.10 -1.52 7.06
C ARG A 67 -0.01 -0.08 7.57
N VAL A 68 1.06 0.45 8.15
CA VAL A 68 1.08 1.82 8.67
C VAL A 68 1.05 2.84 7.54
N ALA A 69 1.85 2.63 6.49
CA ALA A 69 1.90 3.52 5.33
C ALA A 69 0.54 3.67 4.65
N PHE A 70 -0.17 2.57 4.43
CA PHE A 70 -1.52 2.64 3.85
C PHE A 70 -2.56 3.17 4.82
N GLY A 71 -2.39 2.99 6.14
CA GLY A 71 -3.27 3.62 7.13
C GLY A 71 -3.14 5.15 7.20
N ILE A 72 -2.01 5.72 6.74
CA ILE A 72 -1.80 7.17 6.66
C ILE A 72 -2.28 7.72 5.31
N ALA A 73 -2.11 6.95 4.24
CA ALA A 73 -2.45 7.36 2.87
C ALA A 73 -3.93 7.11 2.49
N SER A 74 -4.67 6.34 3.28
CA SER A 74 -6.08 6.00 3.08
C SER A 74 -7.05 7.11 3.50
#